data_AF-A0A423UY51-F1
#
_entry.id   AF-A0A423UY51-F1
#
_cell.length_a   1.000
_cell.length_b   1.000
_cell.length_c   1.000
_cell.angle_alpha   90.00
_cell.angle_beta   90.00
_cell.angle_gamma   90.00
#
_symmetry.space_group_name_H-M   'P 1'
#
loop_
_entity.id
_entity.type
_entity.pdbx_description
1 polymer ?
#
loop_
_entity_poly.entity_id
_entity_poly.type
_entity_poly.pdbx_seq_one_letter_code
_entity_poly.pdbx_strand_id
1 'polypeptide(L)'
;MTGERLRFDGWIAGVGTSSGTRLVVGHWPRSPFGAFSDVMVEHPDGERVLLAPSQRIADFVAATYRFDRIEVVPVSVTAVAPAGDSVWLVEAGPLRLRLRTGRRSALGLMLSAVPAPFARSPVWAALCDVPARLLMPGVRTLGRAGPGRREWYGARGLRPVVAADAVLDGVGLGALAPLDPPVAFGFGSAPRSPSLVRVTTTVELAPAGR
;
A
#
# COMPACT_ATOMS: atom_id res chain seq x y z
N MET A 1 12.60 23.75 13.85
CA MET A 1 12.90 23.45 12.43
C MET A 1 11.89 22.42 11.96
N THR A 2 10.99 22.79 11.06
CA THR A 2 9.94 21.89 10.56
C THR A 2 10.56 20.93 9.54
N GLY A 3 10.42 19.62 9.74
CA GLY A 3 10.92 18.61 8.80
C GLY A 3 10.27 18.72 7.42
N GLU A 4 10.96 18.20 6.39
CA GLU A 4 10.40 18.14 5.03
C GLU A 4 9.22 17.17 5.00
N ARG A 5 8.13 17.53 4.30
CA ARG A 5 6.93 16.70 4.19
C ARG A 5 6.67 16.32 2.75
N LEU A 6 6.86 15.04 2.47
CA LEU A 6 6.59 14.43 1.17
C LEU A 6 5.17 13.85 1.17
N ARG A 7 4.42 14.08 0.09
CA ARG A 7 3.01 13.68 -0.01
C ARG A 7 2.76 12.81 -1.23
N PHE A 8 2.20 11.65 -0.99
CA PHE A 8 1.88 10.66 -2.00
C PHE A 8 0.37 10.46 -2.03
N ASP A 9 -0.23 10.69 -3.18
CA ASP A 9 -1.66 10.65 -3.37
C ASP A 9 -1.95 9.51 -4.35
N GLY A 10 -2.41 8.38 -3.81
CA GLY A 10 -2.54 7.15 -4.57
C GLY A 10 -3.49 6.12 -3.98
N TRP A 11 -3.24 4.87 -4.34
CA TRP A 11 -3.95 3.70 -3.86
C TRP A 11 -2.95 2.70 -3.30
N ILE A 12 -3.37 1.99 -2.26
CA ILE A 12 -2.67 0.81 -1.76
C ILE A 12 -3.62 -0.36 -1.89
N ALA A 13 -3.20 -1.42 -2.58
CA ALA A 13 -3.91 -2.70 -2.58
C ALA A 13 -3.13 -3.69 -1.71
N GLY A 14 -3.82 -4.42 -0.84
CA GLY A 14 -3.25 -5.55 -0.12
C GLY A 14 -4.04 -6.82 -0.45
N VAL A 15 -3.34 -7.90 -0.81
CA VAL A 15 -3.92 -9.24 -0.99
C VAL A 15 -3.02 -10.33 -0.42
N GLY A 16 -3.63 -11.37 0.15
CA GLY A 16 -2.95 -12.65 0.40
C GLY A 16 -3.31 -13.65 -0.70
N THR A 17 -2.56 -14.73 -0.77
CA THR A 17 -2.78 -15.83 -1.71
C THR A 17 -2.71 -17.18 -1.00
N SER A 18 -3.33 -18.22 -1.56
CA SER A 18 -3.33 -19.55 -0.95
C SER A 18 -1.96 -20.23 -0.93
N SER A 19 -0.97 -19.76 -1.71
CA SER A 19 0.42 -20.19 -1.57
C SER A 19 1.09 -19.67 -0.29
N GLY A 20 0.47 -18.71 0.40
CA GLY A 20 1.06 -17.98 1.54
C GLY A 20 1.79 -16.69 1.15
N THR A 21 1.96 -16.43 -0.16
CA THR A 21 2.55 -15.17 -0.64
C THR A 21 1.57 -14.03 -0.42
N ARG A 22 2.06 -12.91 0.10
CA ARG A 22 1.29 -11.69 0.36
C ARG A 22 1.84 -10.56 -0.50
N LEU A 23 0.95 -9.79 -1.12
CA LEU A 23 1.29 -8.75 -2.08
C LEU A 23 0.69 -7.43 -1.61
N VAL A 24 1.50 -6.39 -1.59
CA VAL A 24 1.07 -5.00 -1.37
C VAL A 24 1.49 -4.17 -2.57
N VAL A 25 0.53 -3.56 -3.25
CA VAL A 25 0.77 -2.72 -4.43
C VAL A 25 0.52 -1.26 -4.05
N GLY A 26 1.52 -0.41 -4.22
CA GLY A 26 1.37 1.04 -4.17
C GLY A 26 1.23 1.60 -5.57
N HIS A 27 0.20 2.41 -5.80
CA HIS A 27 -0.01 3.11 -7.06
C HIS A 27 -0.16 4.61 -6.81
N TRP A 28 0.80 5.41 -7.28
CA TRP A 28 0.96 6.81 -6.91
C TRP A 28 0.97 7.73 -8.13
N PRO A 29 -0.18 8.09 -8.72
CA PRO A 29 -0.24 9.02 -9.85
C PRO A 29 0.26 10.43 -9.51
N ARG A 30 0.25 10.81 -8.23
CA ARG A 30 0.73 12.11 -7.76
C ARG A 30 1.68 11.91 -6.58
N SER A 31 2.96 12.22 -6.80
CA SER A 31 4.00 12.19 -5.78
C SER A 31 5.11 13.21 -6.07
N PRO A 32 6.02 13.49 -5.12
CA PRO A 32 7.18 14.36 -5.34
C PRO A 32 8.19 13.79 -6.35
N PHE A 33 8.08 12.51 -6.70
CA PHE A 33 8.95 11.82 -7.65
C PHE A 33 8.32 11.65 -9.04
N GLY A 34 7.14 12.25 -9.28
CA GLY A 34 6.31 11.95 -10.44
C GLY A 34 5.38 10.76 -10.21
N ALA A 35 4.69 10.32 -11.24
CA ALA A 35 3.81 9.16 -11.16
C ALA A 35 4.65 7.86 -11.10
N PHE A 36 4.36 6.97 -10.16
CA PHE A 36 5.02 5.66 -10.08
C PHE A 36 4.12 4.62 -9.42
N SER A 37 4.52 3.36 -9.53
CA SER A 37 3.93 2.25 -8.77
C SER A 37 5.04 1.34 -8.24
N ASP A 38 4.81 0.67 -7.13
CA ASP A 38 5.73 -0.28 -6.50
C ASP A 38 4.96 -1.50 -5.98
N VAL A 39 5.66 -2.62 -5.82
CA VAL A 39 5.07 -3.83 -5.25
C VAL A 39 5.98 -4.38 -4.16
N MET A 40 5.40 -4.66 -3.00
CA MET A 40 6.05 -5.37 -1.91
C MET A 40 5.50 -6.80 -1.89
N VAL A 41 6.41 -7.77 -1.90
CA VAL A 41 6.10 -9.19 -1.88
C VAL A 41 6.64 -9.76 -0.57
N GLU A 42 5.81 -10.48 0.17
CA GLU A 42 6.26 -11.27 1.31
C GLU A 42 5.98 -12.74 1.01
N HIS A 43 7.05 -13.52 0.91
CA HIS A 43 6.98 -14.96 0.64
C HIS A 43 6.47 -15.73 1.87
N PRO A 44 6.04 -16.99 1.69
CA PRO A 44 5.56 -17.83 2.80
C PRO A 44 6.62 -18.11 3.86
N ASP A 45 7.89 -18.10 3.48
CA ASP A 45 9.06 -18.24 4.36
C ASP A 45 9.44 -16.94 5.10
N GLY A 46 8.77 -15.83 4.77
CA GLY A 46 9.01 -14.51 5.35
C GLY A 46 10.01 -13.64 4.59
N GLU A 47 10.56 -14.08 3.46
CA GLU A 47 11.40 -13.21 2.61
C GLU A 47 10.58 -12.03 2.10
N ARG A 48 11.09 -10.80 2.28
CA ARG A 48 10.46 -9.57 1.83
C ARG A 48 11.20 -9.00 0.63
N VAL A 49 10.52 -8.92 -0.50
CA VAL A 49 11.06 -8.40 -1.75
C VAL A 49 10.35 -7.10 -2.12
N LEU A 50 11.12 -6.06 -2.48
CA LEU A 50 10.60 -4.85 -3.08
C LEU A 50 10.82 -4.87 -4.59
N LEU A 51 9.76 -4.69 -5.38
CA LEU A 51 9.81 -4.43 -6.82
C LEU A 51 9.56 -2.95 -7.04
N ALA A 52 10.59 -2.23 -7.51
CA ALA A 52 10.56 -0.77 -7.67
C ALA A 52 10.90 -0.33 -9.10
N PRO A 53 10.29 0.75 -9.61
CA PRO A 53 10.43 1.17 -11.01
C PRO A 53 11.76 1.87 -11.32
N SER A 54 12.53 2.26 -10.30
CA SER A 54 13.84 2.88 -10.44
C SER A 54 14.61 2.80 -9.12
N GLN A 55 15.93 2.97 -9.18
CA GLN A 55 16.78 3.00 -8.00
C GLN A 55 16.36 4.09 -7.01
N ARG A 56 15.99 5.28 -7.50
CA ARG A 56 15.54 6.40 -6.66
C ARG A 56 14.31 6.03 -5.81
N ILE A 57 13.35 5.31 -6.39
CA ILE A 57 12.16 4.86 -5.66
C ILE A 57 12.53 3.72 -4.70
N ALA A 58 13.34 2.77 -5.14
CA ALA A 58 13.85 1.69 -4.30
C ALA A 58 14.51 2.24 -3.02
N ASP A 59 15.46 3.17 -3.14
CA ASP A 59 16.16 3.77 -2.01
C ASP A 59 15.21 4.50 -1.06
N PHE A 60 14.23 5.23 -1.61
CA PHE A 60 13.26 5.96 -0.80
C PHE A 60 12.36 5.03 0.02
N VAL A 61 11.86 3.96 -0.60
CA VAL A 61 10.96 2.99 0.03
C VAL A 61 11.73 2.12 1.02
N ALA A 62 12.94 1.68 0.69
CA ALA A 62 13.82 0.91 1.58
C ALA A 62 14.35 1.72 2.78
N ALA A 63 14.40 3.05 2.69
CA ALA A 63 14.66 3.90 3.85
C ALA A 63 13.46 3.98 4.82
N THR A 64 12.28 3.52 4.38
CA THR A 64 11.01 3.58 5.14
C THR A 64 10.60 2.21 5.69
N TYR A 65 10.85 1.16 4.90
CA TYR A 65 10.45 -0.23 5.16
C TYR A 65 11.66 -1.18 5.11
N ARG A 66 11.50 -2.38 5.66
CA ARG A 66 12.54 -3.42 5.64
C ARG A 66 12.25 -4.44 4.54
N PHE A 67 13.26 -4.70 3.73
CA PHE A 67 13.28 -5.72 2.69
C PHE A 67 14.56 -6.52 2.77
N ASP A 68 14.46 -7.81 2.46
CA ASP A 68 15.58 -8.74 2.39
C ASP A 68 16.18 -8.72 0.97
N ARG A 69 15.35 -8.42 -0.04
CA ARG A 69 15.76 -8.24 -1.44
C ARG A 69 15.06 -7.05 -2.09
N ILE A 70 15.75 -6.38 -3.01
CA ILE A 70 15.20 -5.26 -3.79
C ILE A 70 15.53 -5.50 -5.25
N GLU A 71 14.51 -5.40 -6.12
CA GLU A 71 14.64 -5.56 -7.55
C GLU A 71 14.12 -4.31 -8.26
N VAL A 72 14.99 -3.71 -9.08
CA VAL A 72 14.61 -2.57 -9.91
C VAL A 72 14.12 -3.07 -11.25
N VAL A 73 12.81 -3.04 -11.45
CA VAL A 73 12.11 -3.57 -12.62
C VAL A 73 11.02 -2.62 -13.07
N PRO A 74 10.62 -2.58 -14.36
CA PRO A 74 9.46 -1.81 -14.78
C PRO A 74 8.22 -2.22 -13.98
N VAL A 75 7.51 -1.24 -13.42
CA VAL A 75 6.26 -1.45 -12.69
C VAL A 75 5.15 -0.63 -13.35
N SER A 76 4.10 -1.30 -13.80
CA SER A 76 2.93 -0.69 -14.42
C SER A 76 1.67 -1.09 -13.66
N VAL A 77 0.73 -0.15 -13.55
CA VAL A 77 -0.59 -0.40 -12.97
C VAL A 77 -1.63 0.25 -13.87
N THR A 78 -2.55 -0.56 -14.38
CA THR A 78 -3.68 -0.10 -15.20
C THR A 78 -4.99 -0.43 -14.49
N ALA A 79 -5.80 0.59 -14.22
CA ALA A 79 -7.13 0.42 -13.64
C ALA A 79 -8.21 0.60 -14.72
N VAL A 80 -9.07 -0.41 -14.89
CA VAL A 80 -10.23 -0.39 -15.78
C VAL A 80 -11.49 -0.49 -14.93
N ALA A 81 -12.44 0.42 -15.11
CA ALA A 81 -13.65 0.48 -14.29
C ALA A 81 -14.93 0.25 -15.12
N PRO A 82 -15.24 -1.00 -15.51
CA PRO A 82 -16.52 -1.32 -16.13
C PRO A 82 -17.62 -1.25 -15.05
N ALA A 83 -18.46 -0.21 -15.12
CA ALA A 83 -19.72 -0.04 -14.39
C ALA A 83 -19.79 -0.70 -12.97
N GLY A 84 -19.17 -0.05 -11.97
CA GLY A 84 -19.36 -0.36 -10.54
C GLY A 84 -18.27 -1.21 -9.89
N ASP A 85 -17.68 -2.13 -10.66
CA ASP A 85 -16.48 -2.88 -10.30
C ASP A 85 -15.24 -2.25 -10.97
N SER A 86 -14.06 -2.50 -10.41
CA SER A 86 -12.80 -2.10 -11.06
C SER A 86 -11.84 -3.27 -11.12
N VAL A 87 -11.22 -3.46 -12.28
CA VAL A 87 -10.16 -4.41 -12.52
C VAL A 87 -8.85 -3.65 -12.53
N TRP A 88 -7.89 -4.11 -11.76
CA TRP A 88 -6.54 -3.56 -11.71
C TRP A 88 -5.59 -4.61 -12.28
N LEU A 89 -4.80 -4.21 -13.26
CA LEU A 89 -3.73 -5.00 -13.85
C LEU A 89 -2.42 -4.41 -13.37
N VAL A 90 -1.57 -5.25 -12.78
CA VAL A 90 -0.28 -4.89 -12.23
C VAL A 90 0.77 -5.79 -12.88
N GLU A 91 1.78 -5.17 -13.47
CA GLU A 91 2.94 -5.86 -14.04
C GLU A 91 4.18 -5.28 -13.38
N ALA A 92 5.01 -6.13 -12.79
CA ALA A 92 6.22 -5.73 -12.09
C ALA A 92 7.30 -6.79 -12.28
N GLY A 93 8.08 -6.68 -13.37
CA GLY A 93 9.08 -7.69 -13.73
C GLY A 93 8.51 -9.12 -13.76
N PRO A 94 8.90 -10.01 -12.81
CA PRO A 94 8.40 -11.39 -12.75
C PRO A 94 6.94 -11.52 -12.30
N LEU A 95 6.35 -10.45 -11.75
CA LEU A 95 4.99 -10.47 -11.22
C LEU A 95 3.97 -9.99 -12.27
N ARG A 96 2.90 -10.78 -12.43
CA ARG A 96 1.65 -10.37 -13.07
C ARG A 96 0.50 -10.57 -12.08
N LEU A 97 -0.24 -9.51 -11.81
CA LEU A 97 -1.34 -9.53 -10.85
C LEU A 97 -2.57 -8.84 -11.45
N ARG A 98 -3.70 -9.55 -11.43
CA ARG A 98 -5.02 -9.03 -11.77
C ARG A 98 -5.87 -9.01 -10.51
N LEU A 99 -6.35 -7.84 -10.11
CA LEU A 99 -7.27 -7.66 -8.98
C LEU A 99 -8.64 -7.26 -9.49
N ARG A 100 -9.70 -7.78 -8.87
CA ARG A 100 -11.06 -7.26 -9.04
C ARG A 100 -11.57 -6.73 -7.72
N THR A 101 -11.98 -5.47 -7.71
CA THR A 101 -12.60 -4.84 -6.55
C THR A 101 -14.10 -5.00 -6.58
N GLY A 102 -14.71 -5.22 -5.42
CA GLY A 102 -16.16 -5.14 -5.27
C GLY A 102 -16.68 -3.70 -5.12
N ARG A 103 -17.97 -3.62 -4.79
CA ARG A 103 -18.66 -2.36 -4.49
C ARG A 103 -18.06 -1.71 -3.24
N ARG A 104 -18.16 -0.36 -3.17
CA ARG A 104 -17.74 0.37 -1.96
C ARG A 104 -18.57 -0.11 -0.77
N SER A 105 -17.92 -0.42 0.33
CA SER A 105 -18.61 -0.63 1.61
C SER A 105 -19.18 0.69 2.14
N ALA A 106 -20.09 0.63 3.12
CA ALA A 106 -20.59 1.84 3.80
C ALA A 106 -19.43 2.67 4.38
N LEU A 107 -18.43 2.00 4.98
CA LEU A 107 -17.19 2.63 5.42
C LEU A 107 -16.43 3.30 4.26
N GLY A 108 -16.34 2.63 3.11
CA GLY A 108 -15.74 3.20 1.91
C GLY A 108 -16.45 4.45 1.40
N LEU A 109 -17.78 4.54 1.54
CA LEU A 109 -18.55 5.74 1.21
C LEU A 109 -18.30 6.88 2.21
N MET A 110 -18.31 6.60 3.52
CA MET A 110 -17.97 7.60 4.54
C MET A 110 -16.56 8.15 4.35
N LEU A 111 -15.57 7.30 4.10
CA LEU A 111 -14.21 7.73 3.82
C LEU A 111 -14.11 8.55 2.53
N SER A 112 -14.96 8.28 1.54
CA SER A 112 -15.01 9.08 0.30
C SER A 112 -15.55 10.49 0.51
N ALA A 113 -16.30 10.72 1.60
CA ALA A 113 -16.80 12.04 1.97
C ALA A 113 -15.76 12.90 2.70
N VAL A 114 -14.60 12.34 3.08
CA VAL A 114 -13.54 13.07 3.80
C VAL A 114 -12.91 14.11 2.87
N PRO A 115 -13.04 15.42 3.15
CA PRO A 115 -12.45 16.45 2.31
C PRO A 115 -10.92 16.35 2.27
N ALA A 116 -10.33 16.69 1.12
CA ALA A 116 -8.89 16.58 0.91
C ALA A 116 -8.00 17.26 1.97
N PRO A 117 -8.36 18.40 2.59
CA PRO A 117 -7.58 19.00 3.68
C PRO A 117 -7.47 18.09 4.91
N PHE A 118 -8.53 17.37 5.27
CA PHE A 118 -8.53 16.47 6.44
C PHE A 118 -7.71 15.22 6.19
N ALA A 119 -7.81 14.62 5.00
CA ALA A 119 -6.97 13.48 4.63
C ALA A 119 -5.46 13.78 4.65
N ARG A 120 -5.06 15.06 4.63
CA ARG A 120 -3.66 15.50 4.74
C ARG A 120 -3.23 15.81 6.17
N SER A 121 -4.16 15.84 7.12
CA SER A 121 -3.91 16.23 8.50
C SER A 121 -3.38 15.05 9.32
N PRO A 122 -2.23 15.20 10.02
CA PRO A 122 -1.75 14.18 10.94
C PRO A 122 -2.72 13.95 12.11
N VAL A 123 -3.50 14.98 12.50
CA VAL A 123 -4.54 14.86 13.53
C VAL A 123 -5.68 13.98 13.06
N TRP A 124 -6.08 14.12 11.79
CA TRP A 124 -7.09 13.25 11.19
C TRP A 124 -6.60 11.81 11.06
N ALA A 125 -5.35 11.61 10.63
CA ALA A 125 -4.77 10.28 10.56
C ALA A 125 -4.68 9.61 11.95
N ALA A 126 -4.34 10.37 13.00
CA ALA A 126 -4.35 9.89 14.38
C ALA A 126 -5.78 9.57 14.88
N LEU A 127 -6.76 10.38 14.51
CA LEU A 127 -8.18 10.13 14.83
C LEU A 127 -8.71 8.87 14.14
N CYS A 128 -8.34 8.63 12.88
CA CYS A 128 -8.67 7.40 12.16
C CYS A 128 -7.89 6.17 12.66
N ASP A 129 -6.74 6.37 13.32
CA ASP A 129 -5.91 5.28 13.86
C ASP A 129 -6.65 4.53 14.96
N VAL A 130 -7.38 5.24 15.82
CA VAL A 130 -8.11 4.64 16.95
C VAL A 130 -9.15 3.59 16.50
N PRO A 131 -10.12 3.89 15.62
CA PRO A 131 -11.03 2.88 15.10
C PRO A 131 -10.32 1.87 14.20
N ALA A 132 -9.29 2.25 13.44
CA ALA A 132 -8.55 1.31 12.60
C ALA A 132 -7.87 0.21 13.45
N ARG A 133 -7.23 0.58 14.55
CA ARG A 133 -6.62 -0.37 15.49
C ARG A 133 -7.63 -1.26 16.19
N LEU A 134 -8.80 -0.71 16.52
CA LEU A 134 -9.84 -1.43 17.25
C LEU A 134 -10.60 -2.42 16.34
N LEU A 135 -10.84 -2.04 15.09
CA LEU A 135 -11.67 -2.80 14.15
C LEU A 135 -10.85 -3.68 13.19
N MET A 136 -9.57 -3.37 12.98
CA MET A 136 -8.70 -4.07 12.04
C MET A 136 -7.32 -4.35 12.69
N PRO A 137 -7.17 -5.48 13.39
CA PRO A 137 -5.91 -5.87 14.01
C PRO A 137 -4.75 -5.81 12.99
N GLY A 138 -3.67 -5.11 13.35
CA GLY A 138 -2.48 -4.91 12.50
C GLY A 138 -2.48 -3.63 11.65
N VAL A 139 -3.62 -2.97 11.46
CA VAL A 139 -3.68 -1.67 10.75
C VAL A 139 -3.18 -0.56 11.66
N ARG A 140 -2.33 0.30 11.09
CA ARG A 140 -1.80 1.51 11.73
C ARG A 140 -1.85 2.64 10.72
N THR A 141 -2.52 3.73 11.04
CA THR A 141 -2.59 4.93 10.16
C THR A 141 -1.59 6.00 10.58
N LEU A 142 -0.86 5.81 11.68
CA LEU A 142 0.23 6.66 12.13
C LEU A 142 1.36 5.81 12.73
N GLY A 143 2.60 6.13 12.36
CA GLY A 143 3.77 5.53 13.01
C GLY A 143 5.09 6.16 12.60
N ARG A 144 6.17 5.60 13.15
CA ARG A 144 7.55 5.94 12.80
C ARG A 144 8.03 4.95 11.75
N ALA A 145 8.53 5.45 10.63
CA ALA A 145 8.85 4.65 9.44
C ALA A 145 10.36 4.69 9.17
N GLY A 146 11.14 4.18 10.12
CA GLY A 146 12.60 4.27 10.13
C GLY A 146 13.18 5.46 10.93
N PRO A 147 14.52 5.56 11.05
CA PRO A 147 15.18 6.64 11.79
C PRO A 147 14.84 8.02 11.22
N GLY A 148 14.35 8.93 12.07
CA GLY A 148 14.03 10.29 11.67
C GLY A 148 12.81 10.44 10.74
N ARG A 149 12.02 9.39 10.52
CA ARG A 149 10.86 9.41 9.62
C ARG A 149 9.55 9.16 10.36
N ARG A 150 8.56 10.00 10.10
CA ARG A 150 7.18 9.81 10.57
C ARG A 150 6.27 9.67 9.36
N GLU A 151 5.38 8.71 9.40
CA GLU A 151 4.47 8.45 8.30
C GLU A 151 3.04 8.34 8.83
N TRP A 152 2.11 8.88 8.06
CA TRP A 152 0.70 8.74 8.31
C TRP A 152 -0.13 8.62 7.05
N TYR A 153 -1.24 7.92 7.19
CA TYR A 153 -2.15 7.56 6.11
C TYR A 153 -3.52 8.21 6.33
N GLY A 154 -3.90 9.08 5.41
CA GLY A 154 -5.27 9.58 5.29
C GLY A 154 -6.08 8.72 4.32
N ALA A 155 -6.78 7.70 4.83
CA ALA A 155 -7.70 6.91 4.02
C ALA A 155 -8.88 7.78 3.56
N ARG A 156 -9.20 7.71 2.25
CA ARG A 156 -10.28 8.43 1.57
C ARG A 156 -11.20 7.52 0.77
N GLY A 157 -11.08 6.21 0.96
CA GLY A 157 -11.91 5.25 0.29
C GLY A 157 -11.39 3.85 0.53
N LEU A 158 -12.32 2.90 0.60
CA LEU A 158 -12.04 1.50 0.83
C LEU A 158 -12.95 0.68 -0.08
N ARG A 159 -12.37 -0.27 -0.80
CA ARG A 159 -13.09 -1.29 -1.55
C ARG A 159 -12.53 -2.66 -1.20
N PRO A 160 -13.37 -3.69 -1.00
CA PRO A 160 -12.89 -5.05 -0.89
C PRO A 160 -12.30 -5.49 -2.23
N VAL A 161 -11.21 -6.24 -2.18
CA VAL A 161 -10.76 -7.06 -3.31
C VAL A 161 -11.50 -8.38 -3.21
N VAL A 162 -12.23 -8.75 -4.26
CA VAL A 162 -13.11 -9.92 -4.28
C VAL A 162 -12.59 -11.04 -5.18
N ALA A 163 -11.58 -10.76 -6.01
CA ALA A 163 -10.82 -11.76 -6.74
C ALA A 163 -9.40 -11.24 -6.99
N ALA A 164 -8.43 -12.15 -6.98
CA ALA A 164 -7.07 -11.89 -7.39
C ALA A 164 -6.52 -13.11 -8.13
N ASP A 165 -5.88 -12.87 -9.27
CA ASP A 165 -5.10 -13.85 -10.02
C ASP A 165 -3.66 -13.34 -10.07
N ALA A 166 -2.72 -14.11 -9.52
CA ALA A 166 -1.34 -13.69 -9.37
C ALA A 166 -0.38 -14.78 -9.87
N VAL A 167 0.60 -14.36 -10.66
CA VAL A 167 1.69 -15.20 -11.16
C VAL A 167 3.01 -14.50 -10.84
N LEU A 168 3.93 -15.22 -10.19
CA LEU A 168 5.28 -14.76 -9.87
C LEU A 168 6.27 -15.79 -10.40
N ASP A 169 7.27 -15.36 -11.17
CA ASP A 169 8.28 -16.24 -11.77
C ASP A 169 7.66 -17.39 -12.60
N GLY A 170 6.54 -17.11 -13.27
CA GLY A 170 5.78 -18.08 -14.05
C GLY A 170 4.94 -19.06 -13.21
N VAL A 171 4.98 -18.97 -11.88
CA VAL A 171 4.22 -19.84 -10.96
C VAL A 171 2.98 -19.11 -10.46
N GLY A 172 1.81 -19.75 -10.58
CA GLY A 172 0.57 -19.24 -10.02
C GLY A 172 0.58 -19.29 -8.49
N LEU A 173 0.23 -18.19 -7.83
CA LEU A 173 0.22 -18.07 -6.36
C LEU A 173 -1.07 -18.63 -5.71
N GLY A 174 -1.99 -19.14 -6.54
CA GLY A 174 -3.26 -19.71 -6.10
C GLY A 174 -4.35 -18.68 -5.86
N ALA A 175 -5.38 -19.07 -5.11
CA ALA A 175 -6.59 -18.28 -4.92
C ALA A 175 -6.37 -17.09 -3.97
N LEU A 176 -7.22 -16.06 -4.10
CA LEU A 176 -7.27 -14.95 -3.15
C LEU A 176 -7.47 -15.46 -1.72
N ALA A 177 -6.62 -15.01 -0.81
CA ALA A 177 -6.66 -15.35 0.61
C ALA A 177 -6.52 -14.08 1.48
N PRO A 178 -6.85 -14.16 2.78
CA PRO A 178 -6.53 -13.10 3.73
C PRO A 178 -5.03 -12.80 3.81
N LEU A 179 -4.66 -11.57 4.16
CA LEU A 179 -3.30 -11.24 4.56
C LEU A 179 -3.06 -11.74 5.99
N ASP A 180 -2.77 -13.03 6.11
CA ASP A 180 -2.50 -13.70 7.37
C ASP A 180 -1.29 -14.65 7.21
N PRO A 181 -0.23 -14.50 8.03
CA PRO A 181 -0.04 -13.45 9.03
C PRO A 181 0.06 -12.04 8.42
N PRO A 182 -0.16 -10.96 9.20
CA PRO A 182 -0.01 -9.58 8.72
C PRO A 182 1.37 -9.36 8.07
N VAL A 183 1.43 -8.47 7.09
CA VAL A 183 2.71 -8.17 6.42
C VAL A 183 3.66 -7.42 7.35
N ALA A 184 4.94 -7.75 7.25
CA ALA A 184 5.99 -7.32 8.18
C ALA A 184 7.03 -6.38 7.52
N PHE A 185 6.57 -5.46 6.67
CA PHE A 185 7.43 -4.46 6.01
C PHE A 185 7.80 -3.27 6.92
N GLY A 186 6.90 -2.86 7.83
CA GLY A 186 7.07 -1.63 8.62
C GLY A 186 6.10 -1.48 9.79
N PHE A 187 5.79 -0.22 10.15
CA PHE A 187 5.03 0.07 11.39
C PHE A 187 3.55 -0.30 11.31
N GLY A 188 2.99 -0.52 10.12
CA GLY A 188 1.59 -0.87 9.92
C GLY A 188 1.44 -1.88 8.79
N SER A 189 0.43 -2.75 8.90
CA SER A 189 0.04 -3.69 7.85
C SER A 189 -1.21 -3.19 7.13
N ALA A 190 -1.38 -3.62 5.89
CA ALA A 190 -2.70 -3.60 5.24
C ALA A 190 -3.71 -4.46 6.06
N PRO A 191 -5.03 -4.20 5.94
CA PRO A 191 -6.03 -5.00 6.63
C PRO A 191 -5.93 -6.48 6.26
N ARG A 192 -6.22 -7.37 7.21
CA ARG A 192 -6.30 -8.83 6.97
C ARG A 192 -7.22 -9.16 5.79
N SER A 193 -8.34 -8.44 5.69
CA SER A 193 -9.26 -8.57 4.56
C SER A 193 -8.68 -7.88 3.31
N PRO A 194 -8.54 -8.61 2.19
CA PRO A 194 -8.03 -8.05 0.95
C PRO A 194 -8.80 -6.81 0.50
N SER A 195 -8.08 -5.73 0.24
CA SER A 195 -8.71 -4.43 -0.01
C SER A 195 -7.85 -3.50 -0.85
N LEU A 196 -8.53 -2.60 -1.54
CA LEU A 196 -7.97 -1.46 -2.26
C LEU A 196 -8.38 -0.19 -1.51
N VAL A 197 -7.39 0.55 -1.02
CA VAL A 197 -7.57 1.76 -0.23
C VAL A 197 -7.12 2.96 -1.03
N ARG A 198 -8.01 3.96 -1.20
CA ARG A 198 -7.60 5.28 -1.68
C ARG A 198 -6.98 6.02 -0.51
N VAL A 199 -5.74 6.50 -0.65
CA VAL A 199 -5.00 7.09 0.47
C VAL A 199 -4.25 8.35 0.06
N THR A 200 -4.01 9.21 1.03
CA THR A 200 -2.92 10.18 0.99
C THR A 200 -1.92 9.80 2.06
N THR A 201 -0.72 9.42 1.64
CA THR A 201 0.39 9.13 2.53
C THR A 201 1.23 10.39 2.68
N THR A 202 1.59 10.75 3.90
CA THR A 202 2.56 11.81 4.15
C THR A 202 3.73 11.24 4.93
N VAL A 203 4.94 11.45 4.40
CA VAL A 203 6.20 11.09 5.04
C VAL A 203 6.88 12.40 5.46
N GLU A 204 7.03 12.59 6.76
CA GLU A 204 7.79 13.68 7.35
C GLU A 204 9.21 13.19 7.64
N LEU A 205 10.18 13.86 7.01
CA LEU A 205 11.60 13.64 7.18
C LEU A 205 12.13 14.64 8.22
N ALA A 206 12.77 14.14 9.28
CA ALA A 206 13.48 15.00 10.21
C ALA A 206 14.57 15.79 9.45
N PRO A 207 14.87 17.03 9.86
CA PRO A 207 16.01 17.75 9.30
C PRO A 207 17.27 16.89 9.47
N ALA A 208 18.06 16.75 8.41
CA ALA A 208 19.37 16.12 8.53
C ALA A 208 20.16 16.88 9.60
N GLY A 209 20.56 16.19 10.67
CA GLY A 209 21.46 16.75 11.67
C GLY A 209 22.72 17.23 10.95
N ARG A 210 23.04 18.51 11.10
CA ARG A 210 24.35 19.05 10.74
C ARG A 210 25.42 18.42 11.61
#